data_AF-A0A2M8P1M9-F1
#
_entry.id   AF-A0A2M8P1M9-F1
#
_cell.length_a   1.000
_cell.length_b   1.000
_cell.length_c   1.000
_cell.angle_alpha   90.00
_cell.angle_beta   90.00
_cell.angle_gamma   90.00
#
_symmetry.space_group_name_H-M   'P 1'
#
loop_
_entity.id
_entity.type
_entity.pdbx_description
1 polymer ?
#
loop_
_entity_poly.entity_id
_entity_poly.type
_entity_poly.pdbx_seq_one_letter_code
_entity_poly.pdbx_strand_id
1 'polypeptide(L)'
;MYAPRISMDYDEGKALEKYFSSAGESVQQLLRNLTHHIQLLQEGGWRGRGAQAFYAEMNDAILPAVSRLAKALKEAQHAMSLIATRFQEAEREAGALFAGAASGKDGYGPYPNPTTAPPAQDGGSAAPNDGSGGNTRPNLAEQFAEFQRTRPDYSNNPRVNYYGTRITQREAELLDKLGFPQRFEAKIIRDEALSRSERFLTDLGLPSSEIHNGIGDAFRHAYWSARMTQAFGEEWTRNFTTAHEMNPENDPARFNEEFMDLHNNALGIRIARENPYASPEQLAQLIAQALRNGEGVYIQPNGTHAYTDQHSAAERLTVPQPASSPYRR
;
A
#
# COMPACT_ATOMS: atom_id res chain seq x y z
N MET A 1 -14.03 -31.42 21.62
CA MET A 1 -13.65 -30.80 20.33
C MET A 1 -13.98 -29.33 20.42
N TYR A 2 -13.00 -28.46 20.21
CA TYR A 2 -13.22 -27.01 20.14
C TYR A 2 -13.78 -26.71 18.74
N ALA A 3 -15.02 -26.26 18.64
CA ALA A 3 -15.55 -25.79 17.36
C ALA A 3 -14.88 -24.44 17.03
N PRO A 4 -14.40 -24.22 15.79
CA PRO A 4 -13.88 -22.92 15.40
C PRO A 4 -15.00 -21.88 15.56
N ARG A 5 -14.72 -20.81 16.32
CA ARG A 5 -15.64 -19.68 16.48
C ARG A 5 -15.58 -18.86 15.19
N ILE A 6 -16.67 -18.88 14.44
CA ILE A 6 -16.85 -18.04 13.25
C ILE A 6 -17.70 -16.85 13.69
N SER A 7 -17.17 -15.64 13.58
CA SER A 7 -17.85 -14.37 13.89
C SER A 7 -17.57 -13.36 12.80
N MET A 8 -18.50 -12.42 12.59
CA MET A 8 -18.38 -11.38 11.57
C MET A 8 -18.27 -10.00 12.21
N ASP A 9 -17.39 -9.16 11.67
CA ASP A 9 -17.41 -7.72 11.94
C ASP A 9 -18.46 -7.06 11.02
N TYR A 10 -19.59 -6.67 11.60
CA TYR A 10 -20.72 -6.12 10.84
C TYR A 10 -20.44 -4.74 10.26
N ASP A 11 -19.59 -3.95 10.92
CA ASP A 11 -19.25 -2.61 10.43
C ASP A 11 -18.30 -2.72 9.23
N GLU A 12 -17.37 -3.67 9.25
CA GLU A 12 -16.54 -4.00 8.09
C GLU A 12 -17.36 -4.59 6.93
N GLY A 13 -18.31 -5.49 7.24
CA GLY A 13 -19.22 -6.05 6.24
C GLY A 13 -20.02 -4.98 5.49
N LYS A 14 -20.59 -4.01 6.22
CA LYS A 14 -21.29 -2.86 5.62
C LYS A 14 -20.36 -1.96 4.80
N ALA A 15 -19.12 -1.78 5.26
CA ALA A 15 -18.16 -0.97 4.53
C ALA A 15 -17.73 -1.63 3.21
N LEU A 16 -17.53 -2.96 3.21
CA LEU A 16 -17.29 -3.76 2.00
C LEU A 16 -18.45 -3.69 1.02
N GLU A 17 -19.69 -3.80 1.52
CA GLU A 17 -20.90 -3.65 0.71
C GLU A 17 -20.93 -2.28 0.01
N LYS A 18 -20.70 -1.20 0.78
CA LYS A 18 -20.66 0.17 0.25
C LYS A 18 -19.54 0.37 -0.78
N TYR A 19 -18.38 -0.25 -0.56
CA TYR A 19 -17.27 -0.19 -1.51
C TYR A 19 -17.62 -0.86 -2.84
N PHE A 20 -18.11 -2.11 -2.81
CA PHE A 20 -18.52 -2.81 -4.03
C PHE A 20 -19.65 -2.07 -4.76
N SER A 21 -20.59 -1.45 -4.03
CA SER A 21 -21.61 -0.57 -4.62
C SER A 21 -20.98 0.62 -5.34
N SER A 22 -20.12 1.37 -4.66
CA SER A 22 -19.48 2.59 -5.19
C SER A 22 -18.58 2.29 -6.39
N ALA A 23 -17.80 1.20 -6.32
CA ALA A 23 -16.96 0.74 -7.43
C ALA A 23 -17.82 0.30 -8.62
N GLY A 24 -18.89 -0.46 -8.37
CA GLY A 24 -19.85 -0.88 -9.41
C GLY A 24 -20.51 0.32 -10.10
N GLU A 25 -20.97 1.31 -9.33
CA GLU A 25 -21.55 2.56 -9.84
C GLU A 25 -20.57 3.36 -10.69
N SER A 26 -19.31 3.47 -10.24
CA SER A 26 -18.24 4.19 -10.96
C SER A 26 -17.94 3.53 -12.31
N VAL A 27 -17.79 2.19 -12.33
CA VAL A 27 -17.56 1.44 -13.58
C VAL A 27 -18.77 1.55 -14.51
N GLN A 28 -20.00 1.54 -13.98
CA GLN A 28 -21.20 1.75 -14.81
C GLN A 28 -21.27 3.16 -15.41
N GLN A 29 -20.90 4.19 -14.65
CA GLN A 29 -20.84 5.57 -15.17
C GLN A 29 -19.77 5.69 -16.27
N LEU A 30 -18.59 5.10 -16.05
CA LEU A 30 -17.54 5.04 -17.06
C LEU A 30 -18.04 4.33 -18.33
N LEU A 31 -18.73 3.19 -18.19
CA LEU A 31 -19.28 2.45 -19.33
C LEU A 31 -20.32 3.26 -20.11
N ARG A 32 -21.21 3.99 -19.42
CA ARG A 32 -22.19 4.90 -20.05
C ARG A 32 -21.48 6.01 -20.82
N ASN A 33 -20.49 6.64 -20.20
CA ASN A 33 -19.71 7.71 -20.81
C ASN A 33 -18.96 7.21 -22.05
N LEU A 34 -18.27 6.07 -21.95
CA LEU A 34 -17.53 5.47 -23.08
C LEU A 34 -18.47 5.12 -24.23
N THR A 35 -19.58 4.44 -23.93
CA THR A 35 -20.58 4.07 -24.96
C THR A 35 -21.11 5.31 -25.68
N HIS A 36 -21.42 6.38 -24.94
CA HIS A 36 -21.90 7.62 -25.53
C HIS A 36 -20.87 8.28 -26.47
N HIS A 37 -19.61 8.38 -26.06
CA HIS A 37 -18.57 8.97 -26.91
C HIS A 37 -18.28 8.12 -28.15
N ILE A 38 -18.31 6.79 -28.02
CA ILE A 38 -18.15 5.87 -29.16
C ILE A 38 -19.28 6.07 -30.17
N GLN A 39 -20.53 6.22 -29.73
CA GLN A 39 -21.66 6.49 -30.60
C GLN A 39 -21.49 7.79 -31.40
N LEU A 40 -21.07 8.89 -30.75
CA LEU A 40 -20.81 10.16 -31.43
C LEU A 40 -19.73 10.03 -32.52
N LEU A 41 -18.66 9.27 -32.24
CA LEU A 41 -17.61 9.01 -33.22
C LEU A 41 -18.14 8.16 -34.39
N GLN A 42 -18.96 7.15 -34.11
CA GLN A 42 -19.52 6.24 -35.09
C GLN A 42 -20.55 6.91 -36.02
N GLU A 43 -21.31 7.90 -35.53
CA GLU A 43 -22.32 8.64 -36.29
C GLU A 43 -21.74 9.61 -37.34
N GLY A 44 -20.45 9.95 -37.23
CA GLY A 44 -19.81 10.79 -38.24
C GLY A 44 -18.47 11.39 -37.86
N GLY A 45 -18.10 11.34 -36.57
CA GLY A 45 -16.85 11.92 -36.07
C GLY A 45 -15.58 11.20 -36.55
N TRP A 46 -15.66 9.90 -36.86
CA TRP A 46 -14.49 9.14 -37.33
C TRP A 46 -14.86 7.94 -38.21
N ARG A 47 -14.28 7.90 -39.42
CA ARG A 47 -14.56 6.90 -40.47
C ARG A 47 -13.26 6.36 -41.08
N GLY A 48 -13.34 5.15 -41.64
CA GLY A 48 -12.24 4.47 -42.31
C GLY A 48 -11.93 3.11 -41.67
N ARG A 49 -10.97 2.37 -42.25
CA ARG A 49 -10.62 1.01 -41.80
C ARG A 49 -10.16 0.95 -40.33
N GLY A 50 -9.40 1.97 -39.88
CA GLY A 50 -8.97 2.07 -38.48
C GLY A 50 -10.13 2.29 -37.52
N ALA A 51 -11.10 3.13 -37.89
CA ALA A 51 -12.31 3.35 -37.11
C ALA A 51 -13.14 2.06 -37.00
N GLN A 52 -13.30 1.32 -38.10
CA GLN A 52 -14.01 0.03 -38.12
C GLN A 52 -13.36 -1.00 -37.18
N ALA A 53 -12.03 -1.13 -37.22
CA ALA A 53 -11.30 -2.04 -36.35
C ALA A 53 -11.46 -1.66 -34.87
N PHE A 54 -11.34 -0.37 -34.54
CA PHE A 54 -11.57 0.13 -33.19
C PHE A 54 -13.00 -0.14 -32.71
N TYR A 55 -14.03 0.15 -33.51
CA TYR A 55 -15.42 -0.10 -33.13
C TYR A 55 -15.70 -1.59 -32.94
N ALA A 56 -15.11 -2.46 -33.76
CA ALA A 56 -15.21 -3.91 -33.58
C ALA A 56 -14.61 -4.34 -32.24
N GLU A 57 -13.38 -3.93 -31.92
CA GLU A 57 -12.74 -4.28 -30.64
C GLU A 57 -13.52 -3.74 -29.43
N MET A 58 -14.00 -2.50 -29.50
CA MET A 58 -14.80 -1.91 -28.44
C MET A 58 -16.11 -2.68 -28.22
N ASN A 59 -16.84 -3.01 -29.29
CA ASN A 59 -18.13 -3.68 -29.19
C ASN A 59 -18.02 -5.17 -28.84
N ASP A 60 -16.99 -5.85 -29.34
CA ASP A 60 -16.88 -7.31 -29.24
C ASP A 60 -16.10 -7.75 -27.99
N ALA A 61 -15.11 -6.96 -27.56
CA ALA A 61 -14.22 -7.33 -26.47
C ALA A 61 -14.32 -6.40 -25.26
N ILE A 62 -14.11 -5.09 -25.46
CA ILE A 62 -13.89 -4.15 -24.35
C ILE A 62 -15.17 -3.82 -23.60
N LEU A 63 -16.21 -3.31 -24.28
CA LEU A 63 -17.47 -2.94 -23.62
C LEU A 63 -18.14 -4.15 -22.94
N PRO A 64 -18.17 -5.36 -23.55
CA PRO A 64 -18.66 -6.55 -22.85
C PRO A 64 -17.82 -6.92 -21.62
N ALA A 65 -16.49 -6.78 -21.67
CA ALA A 65 -15.63 -7.07 -20.52
C ALA A 65 -15.87 -6.11 -19.36
N VAL A 66 -15.95 -4.81 -19.64
CA VAL A 66 -16.24 -3.77 -18.63
C VAL A 66 -17.65 -3.95 -18.05
N SER A 67 -18.63 -4.33 -18.87
CA SER A 67 -19.98 -4.67 -18.41
C SER A 67 -19.99 -5.88 -17.47
N ARG A 68 -19.23 -6.95 -17.80
CA ARG A 68 -19.06 -8.11 -16.90
C ARG A 68 -18.41 -7.72 -15.58
N LEU A 69 -17.41 -6.83 -15.59
CA LEU A 69 -16.80 -6.31 -14.37
C LEU A 69 -17.81 -5.55 -13.51
N ALA A 70 -18.59 -4.64 -14.11
CA ALA A 70 -19.64 -3.90 -13.39
C ALA A 70 -20.67 -4.85 -12.75
N LYS A 71 -21.06 -5.91 -13.46
CA LYS A 71 -21.95 -6.96 -12.95
C LYS A 71 -21.33 -7.73 -11.79
N ALA A 72 -20.07 -8.15 -11.93
CA ALA A 72 -19.35 -8.88 -10.89
C ALA A 72 -19.20 -8.07 -9.60
N LEU A 73 -18.93 -6.77 -9.70
CA LEU A 73 -18.88 -5.86 -8.53
C LEU A 73 -20.23 -5.78 -7.82
N LYS A 74 -21.33 -5.71 -8.58
CA LYS A 74 -22.68 -5.72 -8.00
C LYS A 74 -23.04 -7.07 -7.37
N GLU A 75 -22.62 -8.18 -7.98
CA GLU A 75 -22.81 -9.52 -7.41
C GLU A 75 -22.00 -9.69 -6.12
N ALA A 76 -20.78 -9.15 -6.04
CA ALA A 76 -19.96 -9.13 -4.84
C ALA A 76 -20.59 -8.30 -3.71
N GLN A 77 -21.15 -7.12 -4.03
CA GLN A 77 -21.94 -6.33 -3.09
C GLN A 77 -23.10 -7.14 -2.52
N HIS A 78 -23.88 -7.78 -3.39
CA HIS A 78 -25.03 -8.58 -2.99
C HIS A 78 -24.63 -9.80 -2.15
N ALA A 79 -23.55 -10.50 -2.51
CA ALA A 79 -23.03 -11.62 -1.75
C ALA A 79 -22.60 -11.19 -0.33
N MET A 80 -21.93 -10.04 -0.19
CA MET A 80 -21.54 -9.51 1.11
C MET A 80 -22.75 -9.16 1.98
N SER A 81 -23.76 -8.53 1.39
CA SER A 81 -25.03 -8.21 2.05
C SER A 81 -25.74 -9.47 2.56
N LEU A 82 -25.74 -10.54 1.74
CA LEU A 82 -26.31 -11.83 2.11
C LEU A 82 -25.53 -12.49 3.25
N ILE A 83 -24.20 -12.50 3.19
CA ILE A 83 -23.34 -13.04 4.26
C ILE A 83 -23.64 -12.30 5.58
N ALA A 84 -23.63 -10.97 5.57
CA ALA A 84 -23.95 -10.16 6.75
C ALA A 84 -25.30 -10.51 7.37
N THR A 85 -26.33 -10.64 6.52
CA THR A 85 -27.68 -11.00 6.96
C THR A 85 -27.70 -12.40 7.61
N ARG A 86 -27.05 -13.38 6.98
CA ARG A 86 -26.99 -14.76 7.50
C ARG A 86 -26.27 -14.86 8.84
N PHE A 87 -25.16 -14.13 9.00
CA PHE A 87 -24.48 -14.05 10.29
C PHE A 87 -25.38 -13.43 11.34
N GLN A 88 -26.07 -12.33 11.03
CA GLN A 88 -26.98 -11.66 11.97
C GLN A 88 -28.15 -12.56 12.41
N GLU A 89 -28.72 -13.34 11.48
CA GLU A 89 -29.76 -14.34 11.77
C GLU A 89 -29.22 -15.42 12.71
N ALA A 90 -28.07 -16.01 12.36
CA ALA A 90 -27.46 -17.08 13.15
C ALA A 90 -27.08 -16.63 14.58
N GLU A 91 -26.54 -15.42 14.73
CA GLU A 91 -26.23 -14.85 16.05
C GLU A 91 -27.49 -14.58 16.87
N ARG A 92 -28.56 -14.09 16.23
CA ARG A 92 -29.85 -13.86 16.90
C ARG A 92 -30.49 -15.16 17.38
N GLU A 93 -30.48 -16.20 16.55
CA GLU A 93 -30.98 -17.53 16.90
C GLU A 93 -30.17 -18.15 18.04
N ALA A 94 -28.84 -18.08 17.96
CA ALA A 94 -27.96 -18.53 19.04
C ALA A 94 -28.19 -17.75 20.33
N GLY A 95 -28.32 -16.42 20.26
CA GLY A 95 -28.62 -15.56 21.41
C GLY A 95 -29.99 -15.81 22.03
N ALA A 96 -31.01 -16.13 21.22
CA ALA A 96 -32.36 -16.44 21.69
C ALA A 96 -32.41 -17.69 22.58
N LEU A 97 -31.53 -18.67 22.34
CA LEU A 97 -31.39 -19.87 23.17
C LEU A 97 -30.89 -19.54 24.58
N PHE A 98 -30.09 -18.48 24.74
CA PHE A 98 -29.57 -18.03 26.04
C PHE A 98 -30.46 -16.97 26.69
N ALA A 99 -31.22 -16.20 25.91
CA ALA A 99 -32.19 -15.22 26.41
C ALA A 99 -33.38 -15.88 27.15
N GLY A 100 -33.73 -17.13 26.82
CA GLY A 100 -34.71 -17.92 27.58
C GLY A 100 -34.21 -18.45 28.93
N ALA A 101 -32.90 -18.39 29.19
CA ALA A 101 -32.26 -18.90 30.41
C ALA A 101 -31.71 -17.81 31.34
N ALA A 102 -31.68 -16.55 30.90
CA ALA A 102 -31.09 -15.43 31.62
C ALA A 102 -32.15 -14.47 32.19
N SER A 103 -33.02 -14.97 33.08
CA SER A 103 -33.58 -14.14 34.14
C SER A 103 -32.64 -14.19 35.34
N GLY A 104 -31.48 -13.56 35.21
CA GLY A 104 -30.44 -13.54 36.23
C GLY A 104 -29.59 -12.29 36.06
N LYS A 105 -29.63 -11.44 37.07
CA LYS A 105 -28.92 -10.16 37.21
C LYS A 105 -27.45 -10.27 36.82
N ASP A 106 -26.93 -9.29 36.07
CA ASP A 106 -25.95 -8.34 36.60
C ASP A 106 -25.62 -7.29 35.54
N GLY A 107 -25.74 -6.02 35.96
CA GLY A 107 -25.48 -4.86 35.13
C GLY A 107 -23.98 -4.55 35.06
N TYR A 108 -23.52 -4.23 33.87
CA TYR A 108 -22.31 -3.42 33.68
C TYR A 108 -22.66 -2.25 32.76
N GLY A 109 -22.53 -1.04 33.32
CA GLY A 109 -22.87 0.22 32.67
C GLY A 109 -21.87 0.63 31.58
N PRO A 110 -22.20 1.71 30.84
CA PRO A 110 -21.47 2.14 29.65
C PRO A 110 -20.10 2.72 30.00
N TYR A 111 -19.07 2.32 29.25
CA TYR A 111 -17.72 2.88 29.37
C TYR A 111 -17.70 4.36 28.95
N PRO A 112 -16.98 5.22 29.70
CA PRO A 112 -16.87 6.64 29.41
C PRO A 112 -15.88 6.90 28.27
N ASN A 113 -16.22 7.90 27.47
CA ASN A 113 -15.39 8.50 26.44
C ASN A 113 -14.28 9.36 27.09
N PRO A 114 -12.99 9.25 26.69
CA PRO A 114 -12.00 10.28 26.97
C PRO A 114 -11.45 10.85 25.68
N THR A 115 -12.03 11.99 25.27
CA THR A 115 -11.31 13.05 24.57
C THR A 115 -10.14 13.54 25.42
N THR A 116 -8.97 13.70 24.76
CA THR A 116 -7.81 14.60 25.00
C THR A 116 -6.49 13.83 25.01
N ALA A 117 -5.74 13.93 23.91
CA ALA A 117 -4.31 13.62 23.85
C ALA A 117 -3.53 14.90 23.47
N PRO A 118 -2.34 15.14 24.05
CA PRO A 118 -1.61 16.42 24.02
C PRO A 118 -0.88 16.67 22.68
N PRO A 119 -0.44 17.92 22.39
CA PRO A 119 0.21 18.24 21.13
C PRO A 119 1.58 17.55 21.03
N ALA A 120 1.86 16.98 19.85
CA ALA A 120 3.15 16.43 19.49
C ALA A 120 4.20 17.55 19.45
N GLN A 121 5.34 17.33 20.10
CA GLN A 121 6.49 18.23 20.05
C GLN A 121 7.15 18.13 18.67
N ASP A 122 7.36 19.32 18.12
CA ASP A 122 8.05 19.62 16.88
C ASP A 122 9.52 19.18 16.96
N GLY A 123 9.85 18.09 16.26
CA GLY A 123 11.20 17.59 16.06
C GLY A 123 11.66 17.92 14.65
N GLY A 124 11.80 19.22 14.36
CA GLY A 124 12.39 19.70 13.12
C GLY A 124 13.85 19.28 13.02
N SER A 125 14.13 18.30 12.15
CA SER A 125 15.47 18.05 11.64
C SER A 125 15.49 18.46 10.17
N ALA A 126 16.19 19.56 9.93
CA ALA A 126 16.31 20.26 8.68
C ALA A 126 16.66 19.35 7.50
N ALA A 127 15.90 19.51 6.41
CA ALA A 127 16.39 19.18 5.09
C ALA A 127 17.52 20.16 4.73
N PRO A 128 18.72 19.71 4.33
CA PRO A 128 19.66 20.58 3.66
C PRO A 128 19.36 20.53 2.16
N ASN A 129 18.88 21.65 1.63
CA ASN A 129 19.07 21.98 0.23
C ASN A 129 20.15 23.07 0.17
N ASP A 130 21.29 22.74 -0.42
CA ASP A 130 22.31 23.68 -0.86
C ASP A 130 23.09 22.97 -1.98
N GLY A 131 22.95 23.51 -3.18
CA GLY A 131 23.88 23.25 -4.26
C GLY A 131 25.06 24.21 -4.17
N SER A 132 26.25 23.69 -4.53
CA SER A 132 27.52 24.38 -4.72
C SER A 132 28.52 24.30 -3.55
N GLY A 133 29.03 23.10 -3.31
CA GLY A 133 30.30 22.86 -2.62
C GLY A 133 30.67 21.40 -2.81
N GLY A 134 31.93 21.06 -3.10
CA GLY A 134 32.34 19.69 -3.40
C GLY A 134 31.96 18.70 -2.29
N ASN A 135 30.84 17.98 -2.46
CA ASN A 135 30.25 17.14 -1.42
C ASN A 135 30.55 15.66 -1.68
N THR A 136 31.47 15.11 -0.90
CA THR A 136 31.49 13.67 -0.62
C THR A 136 30.16 13.27 0.04
N ARG A 137 29.48 12.25 -0.50
CA ARG A 137 28.22 11.74 0.06
C ARG A 137 28.39 11.38 1.55
N PRO A 138 27.32 11.49 2.37
CA PRO A 138 27.35 11.10 3.77
C PRO A 138 27.87 9.67 3.98
N ASN A 139 28.62 9.44 5.06
CA ASN A 139 29.14 8.11 5.39
C ASN A 139 28.02 7.29 6.06
N LEU A 140 27.60 6.18 5.43
CA LEU A 140 26.52 5.33 5.97
C LEU A 140 26.91 4.67 7.30
N ALA A 141 28.17 4.31 7.49
CA ALA A 141 28.63 3.69 8.74
C ALA A 141 28.56 4.69 9.91
N GLU A 142 28.92 5.95 9.67
CA GLU A 142 28.82 7.02 10.68
C GLU A 142 27.36 7.34 11.00
N GLN A 143 26.50 7.44 9.98
CA GLN A 143 25.07 7.65 10.18
C GLN A 143 24.40 6.50 10.93
N PHE A 144 24.77 5.25 10.61
CA PHE A 144 24.23 4.09 11.31
C PHE A 144 24.71 4.05 12.76
N ALA A 145 25.98 4.38 13.02
CA ALA A 145 26.50 4.48 14.39
C ALA A 145 25.76 5.56 15.20
N GLU A 146 25.45 6.71 14.59
CA GLU A 146 24.66 7.76 15.23
C GLU A 146 23.21 7.31 15.44
N PHE A 147 22.60 6.65 14.46
CA PHE A 147 21.28 6.05 14.59
C PHE A 147 21.24 5.09 15.78
N GLN A 148 22.20 4.17 15.92
CA GLN A 148 22.25 3.26 17.07
C GLN A 148 22.34 3.99 18.43
N ARG A 149 23.01 5.15 18.49
CA ARG A 149 23.13 5.95 19.71
C ARG A 149 21.86 6.73 20.04
N THR A 150 21.12 7.14 19.03
CA THR A 150 19.95 8.03 19.14
C THR A 150 18.62 7.31 18.99
N ARG A 151 18.64 6.03 18.59
CA ARG A 151 17.45 5.19 18.40
C ARG A 151 16.63 5.17 19.69
N PRO A 152 15.35 5.60 19.65
CA PRO A 152 14.48 5.51 20.81
C PRO A 152 14.24 4.06 21.24
N ASP A 153 13.92 3.88 22.52
CA ASP A 153 13.40 2.60 23.00
C ASP A 153 11.93 2.46 22.59
N TYR A 154 11.63 1.41 21.82
CA TYR A 154 10.27 1.06 21.38
C TYR A 154 9.68 -0.10 22.17
N SER A 155 10.21 -0.44 23.34
CA SER A 155 9.65 -1.46 24.23
C SER A 155 8.16 -1.24 24.56
N ASN A 156 7.69 0.00 24.46
CA ASN A 156 6.29 0.40 24.61
C ASN A 156 5.43 0.30 23.32
N ASN A 157 5.99 -0.17 22.20
CA ASN A 157 5.30 -0.38 20.92
C ASN A 157 5.21 -1.88 20.57
N PRO A 158 4.49 -2.69 21.37
CA PRO A 158 4.43 -4.14 21.15
C PRO A 158 3.79 -4.47 19.80
N ARG A 159 4.06 -5.67 19.28
CA ARG A 159 3.33 -6.17 18.10
C ARG A 159 1.99 -6.75 18.50
N VAL A 160 0.94 -6.38 17.78
CA VAL A 160 -0.44 -6.82 18.00
C VAL A 160 -0.99 -7.55 16.79
N ASN A 161 -2.02 -8.37 17.01
CA ASN A 161 -2.75 -9.01 15.93
C ASN A 161 -3.81 -8.05 15.37
N TYR A 162 -3.59 -7.59 14.15
CA TYR A 162 -4.51 -6.73 13.41
C TYR A 162 -5.08 -7.53 12.23
N TYR A 163 -6.33 -8.00 12.39
CA TYR A 163 -7.03 -8.84 11.41
C TYR A 163 -6.19 -10.03 10.88
N GLY A 164 -5.49 -10.75 11.76
CA GLY A 164 -4.67 -11.91 11.41
C GLY A 164 -3.24 -11.59 10.98
N THR A 165 -2.86 -10.30 10.93
CA THR A 165 -1.50 -9.84 10.63
C THR A 165 -0.84 -9.28 11.89
N ARG A 166 0.41 -9.68 12.16
CA ARG A 166 1.20 -9.08 13.25
C ARG A 166 1.84 -7.76 12.81
N ILE A 167 1.36 -6.64 13.32
CA ILE A 167 1.90 -5.29 13.09
C ILE A 167 2.28 -4.63 14.42
N THR A 168 2.97 -3.49 14.42
CA THR A 168 3.21 -2.74 15.66
C THR A 168 1.92 -2.09 16.18
N GLN A 169 1.83 -1.87 17.49
CA GLN A 169 0.69 -1.21 18.12
C GLN A 169 0.42 0.17 17.51
N ARG A 170 1.48 0.93 17.23
CA ARG A 170 1.41 2.24 16.60
C ARG A 170 0.87 2.18 15.16
N GLU A 171 1.23 1.15 14.38
CA GLU A 171 0.61 0.93 13.06
C GLU A 171 -0.89 0.70 13.19
N ALA A 172 -1.32 -0.15 14.15
CA ALA A 172 -2.74 -0.42 14.39
C ALA A 172 -3.51 0.86 14.73
N GLU A 173 -2.98 1.69 15.64
CA GLU A 173 -3.58 2.98 16.01
C GLU A 173 -3.74 3.95 14.84
N LEU A 174 -2.81 3.92 13.87
CA LEU A 174 -2.89 4.76 12.67
C LEU A 174 -3.87 4.20 11.65
N LEU A 175 -3.95 2.88 11.51
CA LEU A 175 -4.92 2.21 10.64
C LEU A 175 -6.35 2.33 11.18
N ASP A 176 -6.56 2.31 12.50
CA ASP A 176 -7.87 2.47 13.12
C ASP A 176 -8.49 3.85 12.85
N LYS A 177 -7.65 4.86 12.57
CA LYS A 177 -8.10 6.21 12.15
C LYS A 177 -8.57 6.26 10.69
N LEU A 178 -8.20 5.27 9.89
CA LEU A 178 -8.64 5.15 8.50
C LEU A 178 -9.99 4.43 8.43
N GLY A 179 -10.86 4.87 7.53
CA GLY A 179 -12.03 4.06 7.16
C GLY A 179 -11.62 2.79 6.40
N PHE A 180 -12.51 1.80 6.34
CA PHE A 180 -12.25 0.56 5.61
C PHE A 180 -11.77 0.76 4.15
N PRO A 181 -12.35 1.67 3.33
CA PRO A 181 -11.86 1.89 1.97
C PRO A 181 -10.39 2.30 1.93
N GLN A 182 -9.99 3.20 2.84
CA GLN A 182 -8.61 3.65 2.98
C GLN A 182 -7.69 2.53 3.48
N ARG A 183 -8.13 1.71 4.43
CA ARG A 183 -7.36 0.52 4.89
C ARG A 183 -7.18 -0.50 3.77
N PHE A 184 -8.21 -0.70 2.95
CA PHE A 184 -8.16 -1.59 1.80
C PHE A 184 -7.21 -1.05 0.72
N GLU A 185 -7.22 0.25 0.47
CA GLU A 185 -6.26 0.92 -0.42
C GLU A 185 -4.82 0.77 0.09
N ALA A 186 -4.57 0.98 1.39
CA ALA A 186 -3.26 0.76 2.01
C ALA A 186 -2.77 -0.69 1.82
N LYS A 187 -3.67 -1.68 1.95
CA LYS A 187 -3.36 -3.09 1.66
C LYS A 187 -3.03 -3.31 0.18
N ILE A 188 -3.81 -2.75 -0.74
CA ILE A 188 -3.52 -2.83 -2.19
C ILE A 188 -2.15 -2.24 -2.50
N ILE A 189 -1.84 -1.06 -1.96
CA ILE A 189 -0.56 -0.37 -2.16
C ILE A 189 0.61 -1.23 -1.65
N ARG A 190 0.46 -1.87 -0.49
CA ARG A 190 1.45 -2.81 0.07
C ARG A 190 1.66 -4.01 -0.86
N ASP A 191 0.58 -4.67 -1.27
CA ASP A 191 0.65 -5.87 -2.13
C ASP A 191 1.21 -5.51 -3.53
N GLU A 192 0.88 -4.32 -4.04
CA GLU A 192 1.42 -3.78 -5.29
C GLU A 192 2.94 -3.52 -5.20
N ALA A 193 3.41 -2.92 -4.11
CA ALA A 193 4.83 -2.64 -3.88
C ALA A 193 5.66 -3.93 -3.90
N LEU A 194 5.18 -4.99 -3.23
CA LEU A 194 5.82 -6.31 -3.26
C LEU A 194 5.88 -6.84 -4.70
N SER A 195 4.75 -6.88 -5.40
CA SER A 195 4.69 -7.39 -6.77
C SER A 195 5.56 -6.62 -7.76
N ARG A 196 5.67 -5.29 -7.60
CA ARG A 196 6.56 -4.47 -8.44
C ARG A 196 8.02 -4.72 -8.12
N SER A 197 8.37 -4.90 -6.85
CA SER A 197 9.73 -5.25 -6.47
C SER A 197 10.16 -6.61 -7.01
N GLU A 198 9.27 -7.61 -7.01
CA GLU A 198 9.55 -8.92 -7.62
C GLU A 198 9.79 -8.81 -9.13
N ARG A 199 8.99 -8.00 -9.82
CA ARG A 199 9.21 -7.70 -11.25
C ARG A 199 10.52 -6.97 -11.47
N PHE A 200 10.82 -5.96 -10.65
CA PHE A 200 12.08 -5.22 -10.70
C PHE A 200 13.30 -6.13 -10.56
N LEU A 201 13.26 -7.09 -9.63
CA LEU A 201 14.33 -8.09 -9.50
C LEU A 201 14.43 -9.03 -10.70
N THR A 202 13.28 -9.52 -11.19
CA THR A 202 13.20 -10.37 -12.39
C THR A 202 13.83 -9.69 -13.60
N ASP A 203 13.49 -8.42 -13.82
CA ASP A 203 13.96 -7.61 -14.94
C ASP A 203 15.47 -7.36 -14.88
N LEU A 204 16.05 -7.32 -13.68
CA LEU A 204 17.49 -7.18 -13.44
C LEU A 204 18.25 -8.51 -13.46
N GLY A 205 17.55 -9.65 -13.56
CA GLY A 205 18.12 -10.99 -13.46
C GLY A 205 18.69 -11.30 -12.08
N LEU A 206 18.07 -10.77 -11.02
CA LEU A 206 18.51 -10.92 -9.64
C LEU A 206 17.66 -11.95 -8.88
N PRO A 207 18.25 -12.62 -7.86
CA PRO A 207 17.53 -13.63 -7.09
C PRO A 207 16.45 -13.01 -6.21
N SER A 208 15.39 -13.76 -5.92
CA SER A 208 14.30 -13.32 -5.04
C SER A 208 14.75 -13.04 -3.60
N SER A 209 15.92 -13.50 -3.18
CA SER A 209 16.49 -13.16 -1.86
C SER A 209 16.77 -11.67 -1.69
N GLU A 210 16.98 -10.92 -2.78
CA GLU A 210 17.16 -9.46 -2.77
C GLU A 210 15.87 -8.70 -2.38
N ILE A 211 14.74 -9.42 -2.23
CA ILE A 211 13.48 -8.85 -1.74
C ILE A 211 13.57 -8.47 -0.25
N HIS A 212 14.55 -9.00 0.48
CA HIS A 212 14.82 -8.64 1.86
C HIS A 212 16.25 -8.14 1.97
N ASN A 213 16.44 -6.97 2.59
CA ASN A 213 17.70 -6.29 2.85
C ASN A 213 18.48 -5.85 1.59
N GLY A 214 18.13 -6.39 0.40
CA GLY A 214 18.77 -6.10 -0.88
C GLY A 214 18.16 -4.93 -1.64
N ILE A 215 18.51 -4.81 -2.92
CA ILE A 215 18.05 -3.69 -3.74
C ILE A 215 16.55 -3.76 -4.08
N GLY A 216 15.96 -4.95 -4.05
CA GLY A 216 14.51 -5.12 -4.20
C GLY A 216 13.79 -4.54 -2.99
N ASP A 217 14.32 -4.79 -1.80
CA ASP A 217 13.82 -4.22 -0.55
C ASP A 217 13.79 -2.68 -0.59
N ALA A 218 14.91 -2.09 -1.00
CA ALA A 218 15.03 -0.64 -1.17
C ALA A 218 13.99 -0.08 -2.14
N PHE A 219 13.79 -0.74 -3.29
CA PHE A 219 12.74 -0.38 -4.25
C PHE A 219 11.35 -0.51 -3.64
N ARG A 220 11.06 -1.61 -2.92
CA ARG A 220 9.76 -1.87 -2.31
C ARG A 220 9.39 -0.77 -1.31
N HIS A 221 10.31 -0.41 -0.40
CA HIS A 221 10.07 0.60 0.64
C HIS A 221 9.88 2.00 0.04
N ALA A 222 10.73 2.39 -0.92
CA ALA A 222 10.57 3.65 -1.63
C ALA A 222 9.25 3.71 -2.42
N TYR A 223 8.87 2.64 -3.11
CA TYR A 223 7.63 2.58 -3.88
C TYR A 223 6.38 2.59 -3.01
N TRP A 224 6.39 1.79 -1.95
CA TRP A 224 5.33 1.76 -0.96
C TRP A 224 5.11 3.15 -0.35
N SER A 225 6.18 3.76 0.14
CA SER A 225 6.13 5.11 0.73
C SER A 225 5.68 6.18 -0.26
N ALA A 226 6.09 6.11 -1.53
CA ALA A 226 5.64 7.03 -2.56
C ALA A 226 4.12 6.92 -2.81
N ARG A 227 3.61 5.70 -2.93
CA ARG A 227 2.17 5.45 -3.16
C ARG A 227 1.30 5.78 -1.95
N MET A 228 1.79 5.48 -0.73
CA MET A 228 1.11 5.89 0.50
C MET A 228 1.07 7.43 0.60
N THR A 229 2.13 8.13 0.18
CA THR A 229 2.17 9.60 0.17
C THR A 229 1.14 10.19 -0.79
N GLN A 230 0.96 9.60 -1.98
CA GLN A 230 -0.09 10.04 -2.92
C GLN A 230 -1.50 9.80 -2.38
N ALA A 231 -1.73 8.70 -1.65
CA ALA A 231 -3.06 8.32 -1.16
C ALA A 231 -3.46 9.03 0.15
N PHE A 232 -2.51 9.20 1.07
CA PHE A 232 -2.78 9.62 2.45
C PHE A 232 -2.02 10.88 2.89
N GLY A 233 -1.16 11.41 2.02
CA GLY A 233 -0.32 12.57 2.32
C GLY A 233 0.99 12.21 3.02
N GLU A 234 1.94 13.15 2.98
CA GLU A 234 3.29 12.98 3.50
C GLU A 234 3.32 12.74 5.01
N GLU A 235 2.61 13.56 5.80
CA GLU A 235 2.66 13.47 7.26
C GLU A 235 2.15 12.13 7.77
N TRP A 236 0.99 11.69 7.27
CA TRP A 236 0.43 10.40 7.63
C TRP A 236 1.37 9.27 7.22
N THR A 237 1.93 9.34 6.01
CA THR A 237 2.84 8.31 5.49
C THR A 237 4.10 8.22 6.33
N ARG A 238 4.75 9.34 6.66
CA ARG A 238 5.94 9.36 7.50
C ARG A 238 5.68 8.72 8.86
N ASN A 239 4.55 9.04 9.49
CA ASN A 239 4.19 8.46 10.78
C ASN A 239 3.93 6.95 10.67
N PHE A 240 3.24 6.52 9.61
CA PHE A 240 2.89 5.11 9.42
C PHE A 240 4.08 4.24 9.06
N THR A 241 4.92 4.67 8.11
CA THR A 241 6.10 3.92 7.70
C THR A 241 7.15 3.91 8.79
N THR A 242 7.31 5.00 9.56
CA THR A 242 8.16 4.97 10.75
C THR A 242 7.62 3.96 11.78
N ALA A 243 6.32 3.98 12.07
CA ALA A 243 5.70 3.02 12.97
C ALA A 243 5.87 1.55 12.53
N HIS A 244 5.95 1.31 11.22
CA HIS A 244 6.25 0.00 10.63
C HIS A 244 7.66 -0.48 11.01
N GLU A 245 8.64 0.42 10.97
CA GLU A 245 10.03 0.09 11.29
C GLU A 245 10.35 0.08 12.79
N MET A 246 9.51 0.70 13.63
CA MET A 246 9.64 0.78 15.10
C MET A 246 9.46 -0.58 15.80
N ASN A 247 10.37 -1.53 15.54
CA ASN A 247 10.32 -2.86 16.14
C ASN A 247 10.66 -2.80 17.64
N PRO A 248 9.82 -3.36 18.53
CA PRO A 248 10.07 -3.41 19.97
C PRO A 248 11.24 -4.32 20.37
N GLU A 249 11.69 -5.20 19.47
CA GLU A 249 12.79 -6.13 19.72
C GLU A 249 14.15 -5.42 19.66
N ASN A 250 14.96 -5.59 20.69
CA ASN A 250 16.33 -5.04 20.78
C ASN A 250 17.34 -6.01 20.15
N ASP A 251 17.21 -6.25 18.84
CA ASP A 251 18.09 -7.10 18.04
C ASP A 251 18.94 -6.23 17.08
N PRO A 252 20.28 -6.29 17.16
CA PRO A 252 21.16 -5.55 16.24
C PRO A 252 20.87 -5.78 14.75
N ALA A 253 20.41 -6.98 14.37
CA ALA A 253 20.02 -7.24 12.98
C ALA A 253 18.84 -6.35 12.56
N ARG A 254 17.85 -6.17 13.45
CA ARG A 254 16.69 -5.30 13.21
C ARG A 254 17.04 -3.83 13.13
N PHE A 255 18.09 -3.39 13.82
CA PHE A 255 18.53 -2.01 13.71
C PHE A 255 19.12 -1.71 12.33
N ASN A 256 19.83 -2.67 11.74
CA ASN A 256 20.35 -2.53 10.38
C ASN A 256 19.23 -2.38 9.36
N GLU A 257 18.19 -3.22 9.47
CA GLU A 257 16.99 -3.17 8.62
C GLU A 257 16.25 -1.84 8.81
N GLU A 258 15.93 -1.46 10.05
CA GLU A 258 15.22 -0.22 10.35
C GLU A 258 15.90 1.02 9.77
N PHE A 259 17.23 1.14 9.89
CA PHE A 259 17.96 2.27 9.32
C PHE A 259 17.82 2.34 7.79
N MET A 260 17.94 1.20 7.12
CA MET A 260 17.84 1.09 5.66
C MET A 260 16.40 1.36 5.19
N ASP A 261 15.40 0.82 5.88
CA ASP A 261 13.99 1.00 5.56
C ASP A 261 13.53 2.43 5.78
N LEU A 262 13.91 3.08 6.90
CA LEU A 262 13.62 4.49 7.16
C LEU A 262 14.22 5.41 6.08
N HIS A 263 15.44 5.12 5.63
CA HIS A 263 16.10 5.88 4.55
C HIS A 263 15.31 5.75 3.23
N ASN A 264 14.97 4.52 2.84
CA ASN A 264 14.25 4.26 1.59
C ASN A 264 12.79 4.76 1.64
N ASN A 265 12.15 4.71 2.81
CA ASN A 265 10.84 5.31 3.03
C ASN A 265 10.89 6.84 2.82
N ALA A 266 11.90 7.51 3.37
CA ALA A 266 12.10 8.96 3.18
C ALA A 266 12.36 9.32 1.72
N LEU A 267 13.12 8.49 0.99
CA LEU A 267 13.33 8.63 -0.45
C LEU A 267 11.99 8.58 -1.21
N GLY A 268 11.16 7.58 -0.92
CA GLY A 268 9.83 7.43 -1.53
C GLY A 268 8.90 8.62 -1.30
N ILE A 269 8.82 9.08 -0.04
CA ILE A 269 8.03 10.27 0.34
C ILE A 269 8.47 11.49 -0.47
N ARG A 270 9.80 11.72 -0.56
CA ARG A 270 10.35 12.86 -1.31
C ARG A 270 9.97 12.78 -2.79
N ILE A 271 10.15 11.63 -3.43
CA ILE A 271 9.84 11.44 -4.85
C ILE A 271 8.35 11.70 -5.11
N ALA A 272 7.45 11.22 -4.26
CA ALA A 272 6.02 11.46 -4.40
C ALA A 272 5.65 12.94 -4.20
N ARG A 273 6.25 13.63 -3.21
CA ARG A 273 6.06 15.06 -2.99
C ARG A 273 6.49 15.90 -4.20
N GLU A 274 7.58 15.53 -4.84
CA GLU A 274 8.11 16.20 -6.03
C GLU A 274 7.33 15.85 -7.31
N ASN A 275 6.59 14.74 -7.30
CA ASN A 275 5.86 14.20 -8.45
C ASN A 275 4.42 13.79 -8.05
N PRO A 276 3.58 14.71 -7.53
CA PRO A 276 2.30 14.35 -6.91
C PRO A 276 1.32 13.67 -7.88
N TYR A 277 1.44 13.94 -9.19
CA TYR A 277 0.56 13.41 -10.23
C TYR A 277 1.21 12.30 -11.07
N ALA A 278 2.39 11.82 -10.70
CA ALA A 278 3.02 10.71 -11.39
C ALA A 278 2.15 9.46 -11.28
N SER A 279 1.99 8.73 -12.40
CA SER A 279 1.34 7.44 -12.39
C SER A 279 2.16 6.43 -11.56
N PRO A 280 1.55 5.32 -11.12
CA PRO A 280 2.26 4.19 -10.52
C PRO A 280 3.52 3.76 -11.30
N GLU A 281 3.44 3.69 -12.63
CA GLU A 281 4.57 3.36 -13.51
C GLU A 281 5.64 4.45 -13.49
N GLN A 282 5.24 5.72 -13.55
CA GLN A 282 6.18 6.84 -13.50
C GLN A 282 6.90 6.91 -12.14
N LEU A 283 6.21 6.66 -11.03
CA LEU A 283 6.84 6.57 -9.72
C LEU A 283 7.86 5.43 -9.65
N ALA A 284 7.51 4.24 -10.17
CA ALA A 284 8.45 3.13 -10.25
C ALA A 284 9.71 3.50 -11.07
N GLN A 285 9.54 4.24 -12.17
CA GLN A 285 10.65 4.72 -13.00
C GLN A 285 11.55 5.72 -12.27
N LEU A 286 10.94 6.70 -11.61
CA LEU A 286 11.65 7.71 -10.82
C LEU A 286 12.43 7.07 -9.67
N ILE A 287 11.83 6.10 -8.98
CA ILE A 287 12.48 5.36 -7.91
C ILE A 287 13.65 4.53 -8.46
N ALA A 288 13.46 3.76 -9.53
CA ALA A 288 14.55 3.00 -10.15
C ALA A 288 15.73 3.91 -10.55
N GLN A 289 15.43 5.09 -11.11
CA GLN A 289 16.45 6.09 -11.43
C GLN A 289 17.15 6.65 -10.18
N ALA A 290 16.42 6.92 -9.10
CA ALA A 290 17.01 7.37 -7.84
C ALA A 290 17.92 6.29 -7.22
N LEU A 291 17.51 5.02 -7.26
CA LEU A 291 18.35 3.91 -6.81
C LEU A 291 19.60 3.78 -7.69
N ARG A 292 19.48 3.94 -9.00
CA ARG A 292 20.62 3.99 -9.93
C ARG A 292 21.61 5.11 -9.58
N ASN A 293 21.10 6.25 -9.12
CA ASN A 293 21.90 7.40 -8.73
C ASN A 293 22.52 7.27 -7.33
N GLY A 294 22.32 6.13 -6.64
CA GLY A 294 22.84 5.88 -5.30
C GLY A 294 22.10 6.63 -4.20
N GLU A 295 20.84 7.00 -4.44
CA GLU A 295 20.02 7.71 -3.44
C GLU A 295 19.37 6.75 -2.44
N GLY A 296 19.27 5.45 -2.76
CA GLY A 296 18.79 4.42 -1.85
C GLY A 296 19.91 3.72 -1.08
N VAL A 297 19.54 2.98 -0.05
CA VAL A 297 20.43 2.17 0.79
C VAL A 297 19.98 0.72 0.76
N TYR A 298 20.91 -0.22 0.77
CA TYR A 298 20.66 -1.64 0.98
C TYR A 298 21.72 -2.22 1.92
N ILE A 299 21.49 -3.43 2.43
CA ILE A 299 22.42 -4.17 3.27
C ILE A 299 23.09 -5.25 2.41
N GLN A 300 24.42 -5.21 2.38
CA GLN A 300 25.22 -6.20 1.66
C GLN A 300 25.19 -7.57 2.36
N PRO A 301 25.57 -8.66 1.67
CA PRO A 301 25.65 -9.99 2.29
C PRO A 301 26.56 -10.08 3.53
N ASN A 302 27.51 -9.15 3.68
CA ASN A 302 28.39 -9.06 4.84
C ASN A 302 27.76 -8.30 6.04
N GLY A 303 26.51 -7.84 5.92
CA GLY A 303 25.77 -7.11 6.95
C GLY A 303 26.03 -5.60 7.00
N THR A 304 26.78 -5.03 6.05
CA THR A 304 27.08 -3.59 6.02
C THR A 304 26.19 -2.84 5.03
N HIS A 305 25.79 -1.61 5.38
CA HIS A 305 25.03 -0.73 4.48
C HIS A 305 25.87 -0.25 3.29
N ALA A 306 25.25 -0.18 2.13
CA ALA A 306 25.82 0.41 0.92
C ALA A 306 24.78 1.26 0.18
N TYR A 307 25.26 2.25 -0.57
CA TYR A 307 24.41 2.98 -1.50
C TYR A 307 24.09 2.10 -2.70
N THR A 308 22.88 2.23 -3.25
CA THR A 308 22.39 1.35 -4.32
C THR A 308 23.17 1.44 -5.64
N ASP A 309 23.95 2.49 -5.86
CA ASP A 309 24.86 2.59 -7.00
C ASP A 309 26.15 1.78 -6.85
N GLN A 310 26.44 1.28 -5.65
CA GLN A 310 27.54 0.35 -5.39
C GLN A 310 27.15 -1.11 -5.65
N HIS A 311 25.86 -1.37 -5.89
CA HIS A 311 25.39 -2.71 -6.24
C HIS A 311 25.87 -3.11 -7.64
N SER A 312 26.23 -4.38 -7.84
CA SER A 312 26.74 -4.88 -9.13
C SER A 312 25.76 -4.70 -10.30
N ALA A 313 24.46 -4.60 -10.01
CA ALA A 313 23.41 -4.35 -11.00
C ALA A 313 23.08 -2.86 -11.20
N ALA A 314 23.79 -1.93 -10.56
CA ALA A 314 23.48 -0.49 -10.57
C ALA A 314 23.31 0.08 -11.97
N GLU A 315 24.18 -0.29 -12.90
CA GLU A 315 24.13 0.16 -14.29
C GLU A 315 22.86 -0.30 -15.03
N ARG A 316 22.27 -1.41 -14.59
CA ARG A 316 21.03 -2.00 -15.12
C ARG A 316 19.77 -1.47 -14.43
N LEU A 317 19.87 -0.68 -13.35
CA LEU A 317 18.73 -0.07 -12.63
C LEU A 317 17.96 0.99 -13.46
N THR A 318 18.16 1.03 -14.77
CA THR A 318 17.26 1.68 -15.70
C THR A 318 16.09 0.78 -16.04
N VAL A 319 14.90 1.35 -16.09
CA VAL A 319 13.67 0.62 -16.39
C VAL A 319 13.81 -0.14 -17.73
N PRO A 320 13.37 -1.41 -17.79
CA PRO A 320 13.23 -2.15 -19.03
C PRO A 320 12.34 -1.40 -20.01
N GLN A 321 12.70 -1.43 -21.29
CA GLN A 321 11.79 -0.97 -22.35
C GLN A 321 10.42 -1.64 -22.18
N PRO A 322 9.30 -0.92 -22.42
CA PRO A 322 7.99 -1.55 -22.38
C PRO A 322 8.01 -2.78 -23.28
N ALA A 323 7.35 -3.87 -22.85
CA ALA A 323 7.18 -5.05 -23.67
C ALA A 323 6.74 -4.59 -25.08
N SER A 324 7.59 -4.85 -26.07
CA SER A 324 7.28 -4.52 -27.46
C SER A 324 5.98 -5.23 -27.80
N SER A 325 4.91 -4.46 -28.02
CA SER A 325 3.67 -5.01 -28.55
C SER A 325 4.01 -5.83 -29.79
N PRO A 326 3.62 -7.12 -29.87
CA PRO A 326 3.85 -7.93 -31.07
C PRO A 326 3.09 -7.40 -32.30
N TYR A 327 2.27 -6.37 -32.15
CA TYR A 327 1.60 -5.68 -33.25
C TYR A 327 2.38 -4.43 -33.69
N ARG A 328 3.51 -4.67 -34.36
CA ARG A 328 4.07 -3.72 -35.34
C ARG A 328 4.46 -4.48 -36.60
N ARG A 329 3.53 -4.53 -37.56
CA ARG A 329 3.74 -4.37 -39.01
C ARG A 329 2.38 -4.28 -39.69
#